data_AF-A0A2N2JBX2-F1
#
_entry.id   AF-A0A2N2JBX2-F1
#
_cell.length_a   1.000
_cell.length_b   1.000
_cell.length_c   1.000
_cell.angle_alpha   90.00
_cell.angle_beta   90.00
_cell.angle_gamma   90.00
#
_symmetry.space_group_name_H-M   'P 1'
#
loop_
_entity.id
_entity.type
_entity.pdbx_description
1 polymer ?
#
loop_
_entity_poly.entity_id
_entity_poly.type
_entity_poly.pdbx_seq_one_letter_code
_entity_poly.pdbx_strand_id
1 'polypeptide(L)'
;MTIASPLRSLGAAVSAAIADVRGRAGDRLAPVVVVTPMRANAQLVERSLAAHGAYIRVYFEPAAELVTAIGREALLGTALRTEPAGWLEATLHHALPELAAAGALGRHGATVSRATWIPALAQAVGALEGAEVEPAALRAIRGDGLSDRADLLAAVLERVAAERDREGLSGPGAFARAARDAVAAGRLPSPWGGAGFVVLGDGALPYGVHAALRAVFAGRPTTRLALPPFEPLPPAPCGLRSAAAEAPVLAIAPRAVGALGHLQAHLFTAGAPLGADDDSVCFAATPDDVRETTEAVRVVQAAIDARTPLDRLAIAVPDN
;
A
#
# COMPACT_ATOMS: atom_id res chain seq x y z
N MET A 1 -4.54 7.56 36.13
CA MET A 1 -4.71 9.03 36.15
C MET A 1 -4.13 9.56 34.84
N THR A 2 -4.97 9.70 33.82
CA THR A 2 -4.54 10.05 32.46
C THR A 2 -4.57 11.57 32.35
N ILE A 3 -3.40 12.21 32.30
CA ILE A 3 -3.29 13.65 32.09
C ILE A 3 -3.79 13.92 30.66
N ALA A 4 -4.90 14.65 30.54
CA ALA A 4 -5.44 15.08 29.25
C ALA A 4 -4.43 16.03 28.60
N SER A 5 -3.68 15.53 27.61
CA SER A 5 -2.75 16.33 26.82
C SER A 5 -3.55 17.36 25.99
N PRO A 6 -3.08 18.62 25.86
CA PRO A 6 -3.77 19.65 25.09
C PRO A 6 -3.94 19.22 23.63
N LEU A 7 -5.02 19.68 23.01
CA LEU A 7 -5.46 19.30 21.67
C LEU A 7 -4.37 19.60 20.62
N ARG A 8 -3.91 18.60 19.85
CA ARG A 8 -2.86 18.76 18.83
C ARG A 8 -3.42 18.66 17.43
N SER A 9 -3.08 19.62 16.56
CA SER A 9 -3.22 19.48 15.11
C SER A 9 -2.36 18.32 14.59
N LEU A 10 -2.62 17.82 13.37
CA LEU A 10 -1.82 16.75 12.77
C LEU A 10 -0.32 17.10 12.74
N GLY A 11 0.04 18.31 12.32
CA GLY A 11 1.43 18.78 12.31
C GLY A 11 2.07 18.81 13.71
N ALA A 12 1.34 19.29 14.72
CA ALA A 12 1.81 19.30 16.10
C ALA A 12 1.98 17.88 16.69
N ALA A 13 1.08 16.97 16.35
CA ALA A 13 1.18 15.59 16.79
C ALA A 13 2.34 14.84 16.14
N VAL A 14 2.54 15.03 14.83
CA VAL A 14 3.69 14.47 14.08
C VAL A 14 5.01 15.04 14.61
N SER A 15 5.09 16.35 14.83
CA SER A 15 6.26 17.01 15.44
C SER A 15 6.59 16.41 16.82
N ALA A 16 5.58 16.20 17.66
CA ALA A 16 5.79 15.59 18.97
C ALA A 16 6.20 14.11 18.89
N ALA A 17 5.66 13.35 17.94
CA ALA A 17 6.09 11.97 17.71
C ALA A 17 7.53 11.90 17.21
N ILE A 18 7.95 12.82 16.34
CA ILE A 18 9.35 12.96 15.90
C ILE A 18 10.26 13.26 17.10
N ALA A 19 9.85 14.19 17.97
CA ALA A 19 10.60 14.53 19.17
C ALA A 19 10.73 13.34 20.14
N ASP A 20 9.65 12.58 20.35
CA ASP A 20 9.66 11.36 21.15
C ASP A 20 10.61 10.29 20.58
N VAL A 21 10.50 10.02 19.28
CA VAL A 21 11.36 9.08 18.57
C VAL A 21 12.83 9.45 18.71
N ARG A 22 13.18 10.73 18.50
CA ARG A 22 14.55 11.26 18.67
C ARG A 22 15.03 11.20 20.11
N GLY A 23 14.15 11.50 21.08
CA GLY A 23 14.44 11.37 22.50
C GLY A 23 14.82 9.95 22.88
N ARG A 24 14.07 8.95 22.40
CA ARG A 24 14.37 7.54 22.62
C ARG A 24 15.59 7.03 21.86
N ALA A 25 15.89 7.62 20.70
CA ALA A 25 17.13 7.36 19.97
C ALA A 25 18.37 7.98 20.63
N GLY A 26 18.19 8.93 21.56
CA GLY A 26 19.30 9.66 22.19
C GLY A 26 19.98 10.69 21.29
N ASP A 27 19.43 10.97 20.10
CA ASP A 27 19.97 11.92 19.13
C ASP A 27 18.87 12.84 18.60
N ARG A 28 19.03 14.15 18.86
CA ARG A 28 18.10 15.21 18.44
C ARG A 28 18.06 15.40 16.91
N LEU A 29 19.06 14.91 16.20
CA LEU A 29 19.19 14.97 14.75
C LEU A 29 19.05 13.58 14.11
N ALA A 30 18.61 12.57 14.86
CA ALA A 30 18.36 11.25 14.30
C ALA A 30 17.38 11.37 13.12
N PRO A 31 17.63 10.66 12.00
CA PRO A 31 16.67 10.61 10.91
C PRO A 31 15.37 9.98 11.40
N VAL A 32 14.24 10.51 10.96
CA VAL A 32 12.91 9.97 11.27
C VAL A 32 12.14 9.72 10.00
N VAL A 33 11.56 8.53 9.87
CA VAL A 33 10.73 8.16 8.72
C VAL A 33 9.28 8.12 9.17
N VAL A 34 8.45 8.93 8.55
CA VAL A 34 7.00 8.93 8.73
C VAL A 34 6.40 7.95 7.72
N VAL A 35 5.90 6.83 8.21
CA VAL A 35 5.34 5.74 7.41
C VAL A 35 3.82 5.88 7.34
N THR A 36 3.30 5.90 6.12
CA THR A 36 1.85 6.03 5.85
C THR A 36 1.36 4.96 4.87
N PRO A 37 0.04 4.67 4.80
CA PRO A 37 -0.47 3.66 3.86
C PRO A 37 -0.21 3.99 2.39
N MET A 38 -0.26 5.27 2.02
CA MET A 38 -0.30 5.75 0.64
C MET A 38 0.42 7.08 0.45
N ARG A 39 0.85 7.37 -0.77
CA ARG A 39 1.57 8.61 -1.13
C ARG A 39 0.80 9.90 -0.85
N ALA A 40 -0.51 9.90 -1.09
CA ALA A 40 -1.36 11.06 -0.76
C ALA A 40 -1.30 11.42 0.73
N ASN A 41 -1.19 10.40 1.59
CA ASN A 41 -1.10 10.56 3.04
C ASN A 41 0.25 11.15 3.43
N ALA A 42 1.35 10.62 2.87
CA ALA A 42 2.69 11.14 3.06
C ALA A 42 2.76 12.65 2.76
N GLN A 43 2.25 13.07 1.59
CA GLN A 43 2.20 14.49 1.19
C GLN A 43 1.32 15.36 2.10
N LEU A 44 0.19 14.82 2.57
CA LEU A 44 -0.69 15.53 3.49
C LEU A 44 -0.02 15.76 4.85
N VAL A 45 0.70 14.76 5.34
CA VAL A 45 1.43 14.82 6.61
C VAL A 45 2.61 15.77 6.50
N GLU A 46 3.36 15.70 5.40
CA GLU A 46 4.45 16.61 5.10
C GLU A 46 3.99 18.07 5.12
N ARG A 47 2.93 18.41 4.36
CA ARG A 47 2.35 19.77 4.35
C ARG A 47 1.87 20.19 5.73
N SER A 48 1.25 19.28 6.48
CA SER A 48 0.77 19.58 7.84
C SER A 48 1.91 19.84 8.81
N LEU A 49 3.04 19.12 8.70
CA LEU A 49 4.23 19.34 9.51
C LEU A 49 4.92 20.65 9.12
N ALA A 50 5.08 20.92 7.81
CA ALA A 50 5.66 22.15 7.29
C ALA A 50 4.91 23.41 7.77
N ALA A 51 3.57 23.34 7.79
CA ALA A 51 2.74 24.43 8.30
C ALA A 51 2.87 24.63 9.83
N HIS A 52 3.30 23.59 10.57
CA HIS A 52 3.52 23.68 12.00
C HIS A 52 4.93 24.20 12.35
N GLY A 53 5.94 23.86 11.55
CA GLY A 53 7.30 24.34 11.73
C GLY A 53 8.33 23.67 10.82
N ALA A 54 9.56 24.17 10.85
CA ALA A 54 10.66 23.60 10.10
C ALA A 54 11.05 22.21 10.63
N TYR A 55 11.41 21.31 9.72
CA TYR A 55 11.92 19.98 10.03
C TYR A 55 13.13 19.67 9.15
N ILE A 56 14.02 18.82 9.67
CA ILE A 56 15.22 18.33 8.96
C ILE A 56 15.36 16.84 9.19
N ARG A 57 15.91 16.13 8.21
CA ARG A 57 16.11 14.66 8.25
C ARG A 57 14.81 13.91 8.61
N VAL A 58 13.69 14.38 8.08
CA VAL A 58 12.40 13.70 8.15
C VAL A 58 12.04 13.26 6.75
N TYR A 59 11.72 11.98 6.59
CA TYR A 59 11.35 11.37 5.32
C TYR A 59 9.89 10.91 5.41
N PHE A 60 9.13 11.05 4.33
CA PHE A 60 7.71 10.69 4.30
C PHE A 60 7.52 9.58 3.27
N GLU A 61 7.34 8.36 3.75
CA GLU A 61 7.39 7.17 2.92
C GLU A 61 6.07 6.38 3.01
N PRO A 62 5.46 6.03 1.87
CA PRO A 62 4.43 5.01 1.84
C PRO A 62 5.00 3.65 2.23
N ALA A 63 4.21 2.83 2.92
CA ALA A 63 4.60 1.53 3.46
C ALA A 63 5.29 0.63 2.43
N ALA A 64 4.68 0.45 1.25
CA ALA A 64 5.20 -0.39 0.18
C ALA A 64 6.45 0.22 -0.49
N GLU A 65 6.50 1.56 -0.60
CA GLU A 65 7.64 2.26 -1.19
C GLU A 65 8.88 2.16 -0.29
N LEU A 66 8.71 2.30 1.03
CA LEU A 66 9.78 2.10 2.01
C LEU A 66 10.39 0.70 1.90
N VAL A 67 9.55 -0.35 1.90
CA VAL A 67 10.03 -1.73 1.78
C VAL A 67 10.72 -1.96 0.44
N THR A 68 10.16 -1.43 -0.65
CA THR A 68 10.77 -1.53 -1.99
C THR A 68 12.12 -0.82 -2.04
N ALA A 69 12.25 0.37 -1.44
CA ALA A 69 13.50 1.11 -1.40
C ALA A 69 14.59 0.38 -0.60
N ILE A 70 14.26 -0.12 0.59
CA ILE A 70 15.18 -0.93 1.39
C ILE A 70 15.59 -2.20 0.63
N GLY A 71 14.62 -2.92 0.06
CA GLY A 71 14.86 -4.14 -0.69
C GLY A 71 15.72 -3.92 -1.94
N ARG A 72 15.48 -2.84 -2.68
CA ARG A 72 16.27 -2.48 -3.87
C ARG A 72 17.72 -2.22 -3.49
N GLU A 73 17.96 -1.43 -2.45
CA GLU A 73 19.30 -1.15 -1.95
C GLU A 73 19.99 -2.43 -1.44
N ALA A 74 19.26 -3.31 -0.75
CA ALA A 74 19.77 -4.60 -0.29
C ALA A 74 20.15 -5.55 -1.44
N LEU A 75 19.52 -5.39 -2.60
CA LEU A 75 19.83 -6.14 -3.82
C LEU A 75 20.93 -5.48 -4.66
N LEU A 76 21.42 -4.29 -4.30
CA LEU A 76 22.58 -3.69 -4.97
C LEU A 76 23.81 -4.58 -4.77
N GLY A 77 24.43 -4.97 -5.88
CA GLY A 77 25.55 -5.92 -5.89
C GLY A 77 25.12 -7.37 -6.14
N THR A 78 23.82 -7.66 -6.21
CA THR A 78 23.34 -8.90 -6.85
C THR A 78 23.35 -8.75 -8.37
N ALA A 79 23.35 -9.87 -9.10
CA ALA A 79 23.22 -9.87 -10.56
C ALA A 79 21.79 -9.53 -11.03
N LEU A 80 20.84 -9.33 -10.10
CA LEU A 80 19.44 -9.13 -10.42
C LEU A 80 19.13 -7.66 -10.73
N ARG A 81 18.32 -7.44 -11.76
CA ARG A 81 17.82 -6.13 -12.17
C ARG A 81 16.38 -5.95 -11.73
N THR A 82 15.93 -4.71 -11.56
CA THR A 82 14.49 -4.43 -11.36
C THR A 82 13.71 -4.74 -12.63
N GLU A 83 12.51 -5.28 -12.47
CA GLU A 83 11.57 -5.47 -13.59
C GLU A 83 11.26 -4.15 -14.31
N PRO A 84 11.37 -4.11 -15.65
CA PRO A 84 10.89 -2.97 -16.42
C PRO A 84 9.37 -2.78 -16.29
N ALA A 85 8.91 -1.54 -16.44
CA ALA A 85 7.48 -1.25 -16.50
C ALA A 85 6.80 -2.04 -17.64
N GLY A 86 5.65 -2.65 -17.36
CA GLY A 86 4.90 -3.47 -18.33
C GLY A 86 5.50 -4.86 -18.59
N TRP A 87 6.64 -5.22 -17.99
CA TRP A 87 7.27 -6.53 -18.19
C TRP A 87 6.33 -7.68 -17.87
N LEU A 88 5.66 -7.65 -16.70
CA LEU A 88 4.75 -8.73 -16.30
C LEU A 88 3.60 -8.91 -17.29
N GLU A 89 2.99 -7.82 -17.77
CA GLU A 89 1.91 -7.89 -18.76
C GLU A 89 2.39 -8.46 -20.09
N ALA A 90 3.58 -8.05 -20.56
CA ALA A 90 4.19 -8.60 -21.77
C ALA A 90 4.51 -10.09 -21.61
N THR A 91 5.09 -10.48 -20.48
CA THR A 91 5.37 -11.88 -20.15
C THR A 91 4.10 -12.71 -20.14
N LEU A 92 3.01 -12.23 -19.53
CA LEU A 92 1.72 -12.92 -19.54
C LEU A 92 1.12 -13.01 -20.94
N HIS A 93 1.24 -11.94 -21.74
CA HIS A 93 0.76 -11.93 -23.13
C HIS A 93 1.38 -13.07 -23.97
N HIS A 94 2.68 -13.31 -23.79
CA HIS A 94 3.40 -14.38 -24.49
C HIS A 94 3.20 -15.76 -23.85
N ALA A 95 3.20 -15.84 -22.52
CA ALA A 95 3.16 -17.10 -21.79
C ALA A 95 1.78 -17.78 -21.80
N LEU A 96 0.69 -17.02 -21.72
CA LEU A 96 -0.64 -17.59 -21.57
C LEU A 96 -1.10 -18.46 -22.76
N PRO A 97 -0.84 -18.10 -24.03
CA PRO A 97 -1.11 -18.99 -25.16
C PRO A 97 -0.32 -20.31 -25.10
N GLU A 98 0.96 -20.26 -24.72
CA GLU A 98 1.81 -21.45 -24.59
C GLU A 98 1.31 -22.38 -23.48
N LEU A 99 1.01 -21.83 -22.31
CA LEU A 99 0.46 -22.58 -21.18
C LEU A 99 -0.92 -23.17 -21.50
N ALA A 100 -1.76 -22.44 -22.26
CA ALA A 100 -3.05 -22.94 -22.72
C ALA A 100 -2.89 -24.14 -23.68
N ALA A 101 -1.99 -24.02 -24.65
CA ALA A 101 -1.70 -25.10 -25.61
C ALA A 101 -1.14 -26.35 -24.93
N ALA A 102 -0.34 -26.19 -23.87
CA ALA A 102 0.17 -27.28 -23.05
C ALA A 102 -0.87 -27.87 -22.08
N GLY A 103 -2.09 -27.31 -22.00
CA GLY A 103 -3.14 -27.75 -21.08
C GLY A 103 -2.94 -27.33 -19.62
N ALA A 104 -1.89 -26.57 -19.30
CA ALA A 104 -1.55 -26.17 -17.93
C ALA A 104 -2.57 -25.21 -17.29
N LEU A 105 -3.37 -24.51 -18.10
CA LEU A 105 -4.43 -23.59 -17.64
C LEU A 105 -5.80 -24.27 -17.51
N GLY A 106 -5.87 -25.58 -17.73
CA GLY A 106 -7.10 -26.38 -17.66
C GLY A 106 -8.22 -25.82 -18.54
N ARG A 107 -9.47 -25.96 -18.08
CA ARG A 107 -10.67 -25.51 -18.82
C ARG A 107 -10.74 -24.00 -19.04
N HIS A 108 -9.96 -23.21 -18.29
CA HIS A 108 -10.00 -21.75 -18.34
C HIS A 108 -9.02 -21.15 -19.35
N GLY A 109 -8.08 -21.95 -19.89
CA GLY A 109 -7.01 -21.50 -20.79
C GLY A 109 -7.49 -20.58 -21.92
N ALA A 110 -8.47 -21.04 -22.72
CA ALA A 110 -8.98 -20.24 -23.84
C ALA A 110 -9.61 -18.89 -23.43
N THR A 111 -10.12 -18.77 -22.20
CA THR A 111 -10.66 -17.51 -21.70
C THR A 111 -9.55 -16.59 -21.20
N VAL A 112 -8.63 -17.11 -20.38
CA VAL A 112 -7.59 -16.31 -19.74
C VAL A 112 -6.50 -15.86 -20.70
N SER A 113 -6.29 -16.56 -21.82
CA SER A 113 -5.33 -16.15 -22.86
C SER A 113 -5.82 -14.97 -23.72
N ARG A 114 -7.06 -14.47 -23.50
CA ARG A 114 -7.55 -13.27 -24.20
C ARG A 114 -6.89 -12.02 -23.62
N ALA A 115 -6.53 -11.07 -24.46
CA ALA A 115 -5.83 -9.85 -24.06
C ALA A 115 -6.55 -9.05 -22.94
N THR A 116 -7.89 -9.08 -22.89
CA THR A 116 -8.69 -8.39 -21.87
C THR A 116 -8.47 -8.92 -20.45
N TRP A 117 -7.95 -10.13 -20.29
CA TRP A 117 -7.67 -10.73 -18.98
C TRP A 117 -6.27 -10.44 -18.45
N ILE A 118 -5.35 -9.96 -19.29
CA ILE A 118 -3.95 -9.75 -18.92
C ILE A 118 -3.80 -8.78 -17.75
N PRO A 119 -4.44 -7.59 -17.73
CA PRO A 119 -4.29 -6.67 -16.60
C PRO A 119 -4.78 -7.26 -15.28
N ALA A 120 -5.91 -7.99 -15.31
CA ALA A 120 -6.46 -8.64 -14.12
C ALA A 120 -5.55 -9.77 -13.60
N LEU A 121 -4.96 -10.56 -14.52
CA LEU A 121 -3.99 -11.60 -14.15
C LEU A 121 -2.69 -11.02 -13.63
N ALA A 122 -2.18 -9.93 -14.23
CA ALA A 122 -1.00 -9.23 -13.73
C ALA A 122 -1.22 -8.71 -12.30
N GLN A 123 -2.39 -8.12 -12.03
CA GLN A 123 -2.77 -7.71 -10.68
C GLN A 123 -2.84 -8.89 -9.70
N ALA A 124 -3.46 -10.00 -10.11
CA ALA A 124 -3.55 -11.20 -9.28
C ALA A 124 -2.17 -11.81 -8.96
N VAL A 125 -1.30 -11.91 -9.98
CA VAL A 125 0.09 -12.37 -9.81
C VAL A 125 0.85 -11.45 -8.85
N GLY A 126 0.78 -10.13 -9.05
CA GLY A 126 1.43 -9.17 -8.15
C GLY A 126 0.92 -9.26 -6.71
N ALA A 127 -0.39 -9.47 -6.52
CA ALA A 127 -0.98 -9.66 -5.20
C ALA A 127 -0.50 -10.95 -4.52
N LEU A 128 -0.43 -12.07 -5.26
CA LEU A 128 0.06 -13.36 -4.76
C LEU A 128 1.55 -13.30 -4.42
N GLU A 129 2.37 -12.70 -5.29
CA GLU A 129 3.80 -12.51 -5.05
C GLU A 129 4.07 -11.59 -3.85
N GLY A 130 3.31 -10.49 -3.72
CA GLY A 130 3.38 -9.59 -2.57
C GLY A 130 2.90 -10.24 -1.26
N ALA A 131 2.02 -11.23 -1.35
CA ALA A 131 1.60 -12.07 -0.24
C ALA A 131 2.53 -13.26 0.02
N GLU A 132 3.59 -13.44 -0.78
CA GLU A 132 4.53 -14.57 -0.72
C GLU A 132 3.84 -15.93 -0.83
N VAL A 133 2.83 -16.00 -1.69
CA VAL A 133 2.13 -17.25 -1.97
C VAL A 133 2.94 -18.07 -2.96
N GLU A 134 3.46 -19.19 -2.49
CA GLU A 134 4.17 -20.16 -3.32
C GLU A 134 3.19 -20.97 -4.20
N PRO A 135 3.58 -21.36 -5.44
CA PRO A 135 2.76 -22.21 -6.30
C PRO A 135 2.29 -23.50 -5.62
N ALA A 136 3.14 -24.11 -4.80
CA ALA A 136 2.81 -25.31 -4.03
C ALA A 136 1.65 -25.08 -3.04
N ALA A 137 1.54 -23.89 -2.45
CA ALA A 137 0.45 -23.55 -1.53
C ALA A 137 -0.88 -23.41 -2.27
N LEU A 138 -0.87 -22.84 -3.48
CA LEU A 138 -2.06 -22.80 -4.34
C LEU A 138 -2.51 -24.20 -4.73
N ARG A 139 -1.58 -25.07 -5.13
CA ARG A 139 -1.89 -26.48 -5.45
C ARG A 139 -2.36 -27.31 -4.26
N ALA A 140 -2.20 -26.82 -3.03
CA ALA A 140 -2.74 -27.48 -1.85
C ALA A 140 -4.22 -27.15 -1.61
N ILE A 141 -4.77 -26.12 -2.27
CA ILE A 141 -6.18 -25.74 -2.17
C ILE A 141 -7.04 -26.85 -2.78
N ARG A 142 -8.05 -27.29 -2.04
CA ARG A 142 -9.01 -28.33 -2.45
C ARG A 142 -10.42 -27.77 -2.43
N GLY A 143 -11.24 -28.18 -3.40
CA GLY A 143 -12.65 -27.80 -3.49
C GLY A 143 -13.13 -27.69 -4.94
N ASP A 144 -14.43 -27.93 -5.14
CA ASP A 144 -15.08 -27.87 -6.45
C ASP A 144 -14.91 -26.48 -7.08
N GLY A 145 -14.32 -26.42 -8.27
CA GLY A 145 -14.13 -25.18 -9.03
C GLY A 145 -13.00 -24.25 -8.55
N LEU A 146 -12.60 -24.31 -7.28
CA LEU A 146 -11.46 -23.56 -6.74
C LEU A 146 -10.11 -24.19 -7.10
N SER A 147 -10.05 -25.52 -7.14
CA SER A 147 -8.81 -26.25 -7.44
C SER A 147 -8.28 -25.90 -8.83
N ASP A 148 -9.13 -25.87 -9.85
CA ASP A 148 -8.72 -25.53 -11.23
C ASP A 148 -8.19 -24.09 -11.36
N ARG A 149 -8.76 -23.15 -10.61
CA ARG A 149 -8.30 -21.75 -10.60
C ARG A 149 -6.99 -21.59 -9.85
N ALA A 150 -6.82 -22.34 -8.76
CA ALA A 150 -5.58 -22.34 -7.99
C ALA A 150 -4.43 -22.97 -8.78
N ASP A 151 -4.69 -24.09 -9.48
CA ASP A 151 -3.72 -24.75 -10.36
C ASP A 151 -3.31 -23.84 -11.54
N LEU A 152 -4.28 -23.14 -12.14
CA LEU A 152 -4.01 -22.12 -13.16
C LEU A 152 -3.09 -21.02 -12.63
N LEU A 153 -3.40 -20.43 -11.48
CA LEU A 153 -2.58 -19.37 -10.88
C LEU A 153 -1.19 -19.88 -10.49
N ALA A 154 -1.08 -21.14 -10.02
CA ALA A 154 0.19 -21.77 -9.73
C ALA A 154 1.05 -21.92 -10.99
N ALA A 155 0.46 -22.40 -12.09
CA ALA A 155 1.16 -22.54 -13.37
C ALA A 155 1.62 -21.17 -13.92
N VAL A 156 0.79 -20.14 -13.79
CA VAL A 156 1.16 -18.77 -14.20
C VAL A 156 2.30 -18.24 -13.33
N LEU A 157 2.25 -18.41 -12.01
CA LEU A 157 3.32 -17.97 -11.10
C LEU A 157 4.65 -18.66 -11.41
N GLU A 158 4.64 -19.97 -11.65
CA GLU A 158 5.86 -20.71 -12.02
C GLU A 158 6.43 -20.23 -13.34
N ARG A 159 5.59 -19.99 -14.34
CA ARG A 159 6.03 -19.48 -15.64
C ARG A 159 6.63 -18.09 -15.53
N VAL A 160 6.00 -17.20 -14.77
CA VAL A 160 6.51 -15.84 -14.50
C VAL A 160 7.82 -15.90 -13.72
N ALA A 161 7.93 -16.75 -12.70
CA ALA A 161 9.17 -16.92 -11.94
C ALA A 161 10.31 -17.46 -12.82
N ALA A 162 10.04 -18.46 -13.65
CA ALA A 162 11.05 -19.01 -14.57
C ALA A 162 11.53 -17.98 -15.60
N GLU A 163 10.63 -17.17 -16.15
CA GLU A 163 11.00 -16.09 -17.08
C GLU A 163 11.79 -14.98 -16.39
N ARG A 164 11.42 -14.65 -15.15
CA ARG A 164 12.13 -13.68 -14.32
C ARG A 164 13.56 -14.14 -14.02
N ASP A 165 13.74 -15.41 -13.67
CA ASP A 165 15.05 -16.01 -13.42
C ASP A 165 15.90 -16.03 -14.69
N ARG A 166 15.30 -16.38 -15.84
CA ARG A 166 15.96 -16.37 -17.15
C ARG A 166 16.49 -14.98 -17.53
N GLU A 167 15.77 -13.93 -17.17
CA GLU A 167 16.13 -12.53 -17.47
C GLU A 167 16.94 -11.85 -16.36
N GLY A 168 17.21 -12.55 -15.25
CA GLY A 168 17.93 -12.00 -14.11
C GLY A 168 17.18 -10.82 -13.48
N LEU A 169 15.88 -10.95 -13.30
CA LEU A 169 15.02 -9.89 -12.77
C LEU A 169 14.61 -10.14 -11.30
N SER A 170 14.30 -9.07 -10.57
CA SER A 170 13.75 -9.10 -9.21
C SER A 170 12.31 -8.62 -9.21
N GLY A 171 11.40 -9.48 -8.74
CA GLY A 171 9.98 -9.15 -8.59
C GLY A 171 9.63 -8.55 -7.23
N PRO A 172 8.38 -8.13 -7.02
CA PRO A 172 7.91 -7.49 -5.78
C PRO A 172 8.21 -8.29 -4.49
N GLY A 173 7.99 -9.61 -4.52
CA GLY A 173 8.30 -10.49 -3.37
C GLY A 173 9.79 -10.56 -3.04
N ALA A 174 10.68 -10.38 -4.02
CA ALA A 174 12.13 -10.37 -3.80
C ALA A 174 12.55 -9.13 -2.99
N PHE A 175 11.96 -7.95 -3.25
CA PHE A 175 12.26 -6.75 -2.48
C PHE A 175 11.83 -6.87 -1.01
N ALA A 176 10.64 -7.42 -0.74
CA ALA A 176 10.17 -7.64 0.63
C ALA A 176 11.06 -8.63 1.41
N ARG A 177 11.47 -9.72 0.77
CA ARG A 177 12.43 -10.68 1.34
C ARG A 177 13.80 -10.04 1.59
N ALA A 178 14.36 -9.38 0.59
CA ALA A 178 15.66 -8.70 0.70
C ALA A 178 15.65 -7.63 1.81
N ALA A 179 14.54 -6.90 1.97
CA ALA A 179 14.38 -5.94 3.05
C ALA A 179 14.41 -6.62 4.43
N ARG A 180 13.71 -7.76 4.60
CA ARG A 180 13.77 -8.54 5.85
C ARG A 180 15.17 -9.07 6.12
N ASP A 181 15.83 -9.62 5.12
CA ASP A 181 17.18 -10.18 5.26
C ASP A 181 18.20 -9.09 5.60
N ALA A 182 18.06 -7.90 5.01
CA ALA A 182 18.88 -6.73 5.36
C ALA A 182 18.68 -6.31 6.81
N VAL A 183 17.44 -6.31 7.31
CA VAL A 183 17.14 -6.02 8.72
C VAL A 183 17.75 -7.08 9.63
N ALA A 184 17.54 -8.36 9.33
CA ALA A 184 18.05 -9.49 10.13
C ALA A 184 19.59 -9.49 10.19
N ALA A 185 20.25 -9.09 9.11
CA ALA A 185 21.70 -8.92 9.05
C ALA A 185 22.21 -7.61 9.69
N GLY A 186 21.33 -6.71 10.15
CA GLY A 186 21.70 -5.40 10.71
C GLY A 186 22.25 -4.42 9.67
N ARG A 187 21.98 -4.62 8.37
CA ARG A 187 22.54 -3.85 7.25
C ARG A 187 21.49 -2.96 6.56
N LEU A 188 20.63 -2.31 7.34
CA LEU A 188 19.68 -1.37 6.75
C LEU A 188 20.43 -0.21 6.05
N PRO A 189 20.10 0.13 4.80
CA PRO A 189 20.76 1.21 4.08
C PRO A 189 20.48 2.56 4.75
N SER A 190 21.36 3.54 4.51
CA SER A 190 21.10 4.93 4.88
C SER A 190 19.98 5.51 4.00
N PRO A 191 19.03 6.32 4.55
CA PRO A 191 18.99 6.83 5.92
C PRO A 191 18.32 5.92 6.94
N TRP A 192 17.73 4.79 6.52
CA TRP A 192 16.87 3.94 7.33
C TRP A 192 17.60 3.19 8.46
N GLY A 193 18.89 2.88 8.27
CA GLY A 193 19.68 2.12 9.25
C GLY A 193 19.86 2.81 10.61
N GLY A 194 19.86 4.15 10.63
CA GLY A 194 19.90 4.94 11.86
C GLY A 194 18.57 5.63 12.19
N ALA A 195 17.49 5.30 11.46
CA ALA A 195 16.23 5.99 11.60
C ALA A 195 15.35 5.44 12.72
N GLY A 196 14.61 6.35 13.36
CA GLY A 196 13.39 6.00 14.07
C GLY A 196 12.15 6.21 13.18
N PHE A 197 10.99 5.73 13.63
CA PHE A 197 9.78 5.65 12.81
C PHE A 197 8.57 6.29 13.48
N VAL A 198 7.77 7.00 12.69
CA VAL A 198 6.44 7.46 13.07
C VAL A 198 5.44 6.80 12.16
N VAL A 199 4.49 6.04 12.71
CA VAL A 199 3.47 5.33 11.93
C VAL A 199 2.14 6.05 12.03
N LEU A 200 1.53 6.36 10.89
CA LEU A 200 0.27 7.10 10.83
C LEU A 200 -0.72 6.46 9.85
N GLY A 201 -1.94 6.21 10.32
CA GLY A 201 -3.02 5.62 9.54
C GLY A 201 -2.97 4.10 9.53
N ASP A 202 -3.92 3.50 8.82
CA ASP A 202 -3.96 2.06 8.62
C ASP A 202 -4.50 1.70 7.25
N GLY A 203 -4.01 0.60 6.71
CA GLY A 203 -4.40 0.09 5.40
C GLY A 203 -3.88 -1.32 5.22
N ALA A 204 -4.63 -2.17 4.52
CA ALA A 204 -4.19 -3.53 4.23
C ALA A 204 -2.89 -3.47 3.42
N LEU A 205 -1.89 -4.25 3.85
CA LEU A 205 -0.62 -4.39 3.15
C LEU A 205 -0.48 -5.82 2.64
N PRO A 206 0.24 -6.02 1.52
CA PRO A 206 0.73 -7.34 1.17
C PRO A 206 1.53 -7.93 2.34
N TYR A 207 1.37 -9.24 2.59
CA TYR A 207 1.99 -9.91 3.74
C TYR A 207 3.51 -9.69 3.80
N GLY A 208 4.20 -9.75 2.65
CA GLY A 208 5.64 -9.52 2.60
C GLY A 208 6.05 -8.13 3.07
N VAL A 209 5.29 -7.09 2.69
CA VAL A 209 5.49 -5.70 3.13
C VAL A 209 5.22 -5.59 4.64
N HIS A 210 4.13 -6.18 5.12
CA HIS A 210 3.80 -6.21 6.55
C HIS A 210 4.92 -6.85 7.38
N ALA A 211 5.38 -8.04 6.97
CA ALA A 211 6.43 -8.76 7.66
C ALA A 211 7.77 -8.01 7.61
N ALA A 212 8.09 -7.35 6.50
CA ALA A 212 9.27 -6.48 6.39
C ALA A 212 9.19 -5.28 7.33
N LEU A 213 8.06 -4.56 7.36
CA LEU A 213 7.88 -3.43 8.26
C LEU A 213 7.92 -3.82 9.73
N ARG A 214 7.31 -4.96 10.10
CA ARG A 214 7.41 -5.48 11.47
C ARG A 214 8.86 -5.74 11.86
N ALA A 215 9.67 -6.32 10.98
CA ALA A 215 11.10 -6.50 11.22
C ALA A 215 11.84 -5.15 11.32
N VAL A 216 11.54 -4.19 10.43
CA VAL A 216 12.13 -2.84 10.46
C VAL A 216 11.83 -2.13 11.78
N PHE A 217 10.59 -2.18 12.27
CA PHE A 217 10.19 -1.51 13.51
C PHE A 217 10.73 -2.22 14.76
N ALA A 218 10.93 -3.54 14.70
CA ALA A 218 11.48 -4.32 15.80
C ALA A 218 12.85 -3.79 16.22
N GLY A 219 12.99 -3.47 17.51
CA GLY A 219 14.24 -2.96 18.09
C GLY A 219 14.60 -1.53 17.71
N ARG A 220 13.73 -0.78 17.03
CA ARG A 220 13.97 0.62 16.65
C ARG A 220 12.97 1.58 17.30
N PRO A 221 13.38 2.81 17.66
CA PRO A 221 12.47 3.81 18.20
C PRO A 221 11.32 4.07 17.24
N THR A 222 10.13 3.58 17.59
CA THR A 222 8.92 3.70 16.76
C THR A 222 7.79 4.30 17.59
N THR A 223 7.03 5.25 17.05
CA THR A 223 5.82 5.81 17.66
C THR A 223 4.66 5.68 16.69
N ARG A 224 3.51 5.25 17.18
CA ARG A 224 2.28 5.22 16.40
C ARG A 224 1.41 6.42 16.75
N LEU A 225 0.83 7.07 15.74
CA LEU A 225 -0.13 8.14 15.91
C LEU A 225 -1.55 7.58 15.84
N ALA A 226 -2.32 7.74 16.92
CA ALA A 226 -3.74 7.37 16.94
C ALA A 226 -4.57 8.51 16.34
N LEU A 227 -5.27 8.20 15.26
CA LEU A 227 -6.17 9.11 14.55
C LEU A 227 -7.63 8.82 14.95
N PRO A 228 -8.30 9.67 15.72
CA PRO A 228 -9.75 9.56 15.91
C PRO A 228 -10.51 9.87 14.61
N PRO A 229 -11.66 9.21 14.34
CA PRO A 229 -12.31 8.18 15.16
C PRO A 229 -11.86 6.75 14.82
N PHE A 230 -10.70 6.52 14.20
CA PHE A 230 -10.32 5.22 13.64
C PHE A 230 -9.62 4.29 14.64
N GLU A 231 -9.07 4.83 15.73
CA GLU A 231 -8.38 4.01 16.73
C GLU A 231 -9.24 2.89 17.36
N PRO A 232 -10.55 3.08 17.62
CA PRO A 232 -11.44 2.01 18.09
C PRO A 232 -11.72 0.91 17.05
N LEU A 233 -11.48 1.15 15.75
CA LEU A 233 -11.70 0.13 14.72
C LEU A 233 -10.65 -0.98 14.82
N PRO A 234 -10.99 -2.24 14.49
CA PRO A 234 -9.99 -3.29 14.34
C PRO A 234 -8.90 -2.89 13.35
N PRO A 235 -7.62 -3.23 13.59
CA PRO A 235 -6.56 -3.04 12.61
C PRO A 235 -6.89 -3.73 11.29
N ALA A 236 -6.48 -3.14 10.18
CA ALA A 236 -6.57 -3.79 8.87
C ALA A 236 -5.77 -5.10 8.88
N PRO A 237 -6.21 -6.16 8.18
CA PRO A 237 -5.44 -7.39 8.03
C PRO A 237 -4.05 -7.08 7.48
N CYS A 238 -3.00 -7.55 8.18
CA CYS A 238 -1.61 -7.23 7.85
C CYS A 238 -1.33 -5.71 7.73
N GLY A 239 -2.09 -4.86 8.40
CA GLY A 239 -1.99 -3.41 8.26
C GLY A 239 -0.82 -2.77 8.99
N LEU A 240 -0.60 -1.47 8.76
CA LEU A 240 0.43 -0.67 9.42
C LEU A 240 0.28 -0.64 10.93
N ARG A 241 -0.95 -0.55 11.45
CA ARG A 241 -1.19 -0.59 12.90
C ARG A 241 -0.72 -1.91 13.52
N SER A 242 -0.95 -3.01 12.81
CA SER A 242 -0.50 -4.34 13.26
C SER A 242 1.02 -4.51 13.11
N ALA A 243 1.65 -3.92 12.09
CA ALA A 243 3.11 -3.97 11.91
C ALA A 243 3.84 -3.23 13.05
N ALA A 244 3.26 -2.16 13.58
CA ALA A 244 3.77 -1.37 14.69
C ALA A 244 3.00 -1.59 16.00
N ALA A 245 2.48 -2.79 16.23
CA ALA A 245 1.62 -3.09 17.38
C ALA A 245 2.30 -2.83 18.74
N GLU A 246 3.62 -3.03 18.82
CA GLU A 246 4.42 -2.85 20.04
C GLU A 246 4.83 -1.39 20.28
N ALA A 247 4.59 -0.48 19.32
CA ALA A 247 5.01 0.90 19.43
C ALA A 247 4.13 1.69 20.40
N PRO A 248 4.70 2.60 21.22
CA PRO A 248 3.92 3.55 22.01
C PRO A 248 3.00 4.38 21.11
N VAL A 249 1.81 4.69 21.63
CA VAL A 249 0.76 5.39 20.89
C VAL A 249 0.62 6.81 21.40
N LEU A 250 0.71 7.78 20.50
CA LEU A 250 0.45 9.18 20.78
C LEU A 250 -0.89 9.58 20.14
N ALA A 251 -1.84 10.00 20.97
CA ALA A 251 -3.17 10.38 20.53
C ALA A 251 -3.17 11.75 19.83
N ILE A 252 -3.85 11.83 18.68
CA ILE A 252 -4.17 13.08 18.01
C ILE A 252 -5.52 13.55 18.54
N ALA A 253 -5.69 14.85 18.74
CA ALA A 253 -6.98 15.39 19.11
C ALA A 253 -7.97 15.26 17.93
N PRO A 254 -9.23 14.88 18.19
CA PRO A 254 -10.24 14.91 17.13
C PRO A 254 -10.35 16.33 16.58
N ARG A 255 -10.23 16.49 15.26
CA ARG A 255 -10.59 17.75 14.61
C ARG A 255 -12.11 17.92 14.71
N ALA A 256 -12.55 19.16 14.94
CA ALA A 256 -13.96 19.53 14.83
C ALA A 256 -14.49 19.12 13.44
N VAL A 257 -15.72 18.60 13.47
CA VAL A 257 -16.43 17.97 12.35
C VAL A 257 -16.57 18.95 11.18
N GLY A 258 -16.18 18.52 9.97
CA GLY A 258 -16.27 19.29 8.73
C GLY A 258 -15.72 18.50 7.54
N ALA A 259 -16.02 18.92 6.31
CA ALA A 259 -15.71 18.19 5.06
C ALA A 259 -14.24 17.74 4.91
N LEU A 260 -13.29 18.51 5.46
CA LEU A 260 -11.86 18.15 5.51
C LEU A 260 -11.57 16.95 6.44
N GLY A 261 -12.32 16.79 7.53
CA GLY A 261 -12.24 15.61 8.39
C GLY A 261 -12.75 14.35 7.68
N HIS A 262 -13.76 14.50 6.81
CA HIS A 262 -14.31 13.41 6.01
C HIS A 262 -13.37 12.98 4.88
N LEU A 263 -12.70 13.91 4.20
CA LEU A 263 -11.67 13.61 3.20
C LEU A 263 -10.42 12.99 3.84
N GLN A 264 -10.00 13.48 5.02
CA GLN A 264 -8.93 12.82 5.79
C GLN A 264 -9.34 11.40 6.22
N ALA A 265 -10.62 11.16 6.51
CA ALA A 265 -11.13 9.83 6.86
C ALA A 265 -10.88 8.80 5.75
N HIS A 266 -11.16 9.15 4.49
CA HIS A 266 -10.96 8.26 3.34
C HIS A 266 -9.51 8.08 2.93
N LEU A 267 -8.63 9.03 3.28
CA LEU A 267 -7.20 8.92 2.94
C LEU A 267 -6.46 7.98 3.89
N PHE A 268 -6.80 7.96 5.19
CA PHE A 268 -6.07 7.19 6.21
C PHE A 268 -6.69 5.84 6.60
N THR A 269 -7.76 5.40 5.93
CA THR A 269 -8.39 4.08 6.12
C THR A 269 -8.46 3.31 4.81
N ALA A 270 -8.37 1.97 4.89
CA ALA A 270 -8.71 1.12 3.75
C ALA A 270 -10.21 1.27 3.44
N GLY A 271 -10.55 1.46 2.16
CA GLY A 271 -11.91 1.64 1.69
C GLY A 271 -12.86 0.58 2.25
N ALA A 272 -13.81 1.01 3.08
CA ALA A 272 -15.06 0.29 3.25
C ALA A 272 -15.87 0.42 1.94
N PRO A 273 -16.68 -0.59 1.56
CA PRO A 273 -17.69 -0.39 0.53
C PRO A 273 -18.57 0.79 0.97
N LEU A 274 -18.87 1.69 0.04
CA LEU A 274 -19.82 2.77 0.25
C LEU A 274 -21.11 2.12 0.76
N GLY A 275 -21.38 2.27 2.05
CA GLY A 275 -22.67 1.97 2.62
C GLY A 275 -23.67 2.90 1.93
N ALA A 276 -24.63 2.30 1.26
CA ALA A 276 -25.86 2.97 0.88
C ALA A 276 -26.46 3.57 2.15
N ASP A 277 -26.53 4.89 2.21
CA ASP A 277 -27.58 5.68 2.88
C ASP A 277 -27.14 7.15 2.90
N ASP A 278 -27.19 7.79 1.73
CA ASP A 278 -27.83 9.10 1.54
C ASP A 278 -27.67 9.50 0.06
N ASP A 279 -28.78 9.50 -0.67
CA ASP A 279 -28.93 9.83 -2.09
C ASP A 279 -28.74 11.34 -2.38
N SER A 280 -27.70 11.97 -1.81
CA SER A 280 -27.33 13.33 -2.17
C SER A 280 -25.82 13.45 -2.33
N VAL A 281 -25.37 13.34 -3.57
CA VAL A 281 -24.02 13.74 -3.99
C VAL A 281 -23.95 15.26 -3.97
N CYS A 282 -23.10 15.82 -3.09
CA CYS A 282 -22.71 17.23 -3.15
C CYS A 282 -21.30 17.38 -3.72
N PHE A 283 -21.17 18.19 -4.76
CA PHE A 283 -19.89 18.60 -5.33
C PHE A 283 -19.26 19.71 -4.48
N ALA A 284 -17.98 19.54 -4.15
CA ALA A 284 -17.15 20.61 -3.63
C ALA A 284 -16.18 21.02 -4.74
N ALA A 285 -16.30 22.27 -5.20
CA ALA A 285 -15.41 22.83 -6.22
C ALA A 285 -13.96 22.80 -5.72
N THR A 286 -13.08 22.16 -6.48
CA THR A 286 -11.62 22.25 -6.26
C THR A 286 -10.97 22.80 -7.52
N PRO A 287 -9.96 23.69 -7.41
CA PRO A 287 -9.43 24.45 -8.56
C PRO A 287 -8.49 23.62 -9.46
N ASP A 288 -8.82 22.34 -9.70
CA ASP A 288 -7.93 21.39 -10.37
C ASP A 288 -8.73 20.53 -11.38
N ASP A 289 -8.93 21.10 -12.57
CA ASP A 289 -9.77 20.57 -13.65
C ASP A 289 -9.39 19.13 -14.06
N VAL A 290 -8.12 18.76 -13.94
CA VAL A 290 -7.62 17.40 -14.27
C VAL A 290 -8.09 16.38 -13.24
N ARG A 291 -8.13 16.80 -11.96
CA ARG A 291 -8.59 15.96 -10.86
C ARG A 291 -10.11 15.84 -10.86
N GLU A 292 -10.83 16.91 -11.20
CA GLU A 292 -12.30 16.84 -11.38
C GLU A 292 -12.68 15.94 -12.57
N THR A 293 -11.96 16.02 -13.69
CA THR A 293 -12.21 15.14 -14.84
C THR A 293 -11.91 13.67 -14.53
N THR A 294 -10.82 13.41 -13.82
CA THR A 294 -10.42 12.03 -13.46
C THR A 294 -11.37 11.41 -12.43
N GLU A 295 -11.81 12.18 -11.43
CA GLU A 295 -12.81 11.72 -10.46
C GLU A 295 -14.20 11.60 -11.09
N ALA A 296 -14.59 12.49 -12.00
CA ALA A 296 -15.84 12.35 -12.75
C ALA A 296 -15.85 11.05 -13.58
N VAL A 297 -14.75 10.76 -14.29
CA VAL A 297 -14.59 9.50 -15.04
C VAL A 297 -14.67 8.29 -14.11
N ARG A 298 -14.02 8.35 -12.94
CA ARG A 298 -14.02 7.26 -11.96
C ARG A 298 -15.39 7.02 -11.34
N VAL A 299 -16.13 8.10 -11.04
CA VAL A 299 -17.51 8.03 -10.51
C VAL A 299 -18.47 7.49 -11.56
N VAL A 300 -18.33 7.91 -12.82
CA VAL A 300 -19.13 7.38 -13.93
C VAL A 300 -18.84 5.89 -14.16
N GLN A 301 -17.58 5.47 -14.13
CA GLN A 301 -17.19 4.07 -14.23
C GLN A 301 -17.76 3.24 -13.08
N ALA A 302 -17.67 3.73 -11.84
CA ALA A 302 -18.24 3.07 -10.68
C ALA A 302 -19.78 2.94 -10.76
N ALA A 303 -20.46 3.95 -11.30
CA ALA A 303 -21.92 3.92 -11.48
C ALA A 303 -22.34 2.96 -12.61
N ILE A 304 -21.56 2.86 -13.68
CA ILE A 304 -21.75 1.87 -14.74
C ILE A 304 -21.55 0.46 -14.20
N ASP A 305 -20.50 0.24 -13.39
CA ASP A 305 -20.20 -1.04 -12.75
C ASP A 305 -21.31 -1.45 -11.76
N ALA A 306 -21.96 -0.46 -11.13
CA ALA A 306 -23.13 -0.66 -10.28
C ALA A 306 -24.46 -0.84 -11.04
N ARG A 307 -24.44 -0.83 -12.38
CA ARG A 307 -25.61 -0.92 -13.28
C ARG A 307 -26.65 0.19 -13.08
N THR A 308 -26.22 1.37 -12.67
CA THR A 308 -27.10 2.53 -12.58
C THR A 308 -27.67 2.86 -13.97
N PRO A 309 -29.00 3.01 -14.13
CA PRO A 309 -29.61 3.37 -15.41
C PRO A 309 -29.00 4.67 -15.96
N LEU A 310 -28.55 4.64 -17.22
CA LEU A 310 -27.77 5.74 -17.82
C LEU A 310 -28.55 7.05 -17.93
N ASP A 311 -29.88 6.99 -17.98
CA ASP A 311 -30.81 8.12 -17.96
C ASP A 311 -30.87 8.83 -16.58
N ARG A 312 -30.23 8.25 -15.56
CA ARG A 312 -30.06 8.84 -14.22
C ARG A 312 -28.65 9.40 -13.96
N LEU A 313 -27.77 9.34 -14.96
CA LEU A 313 -26.45 9.97 -14.91
C LEU A 313 -26.51 11.35 -15.57
N ALA A 314 -26.58 12.41 -14.76
CA ALA A 314 -26.39 13.77 -15.25
C ALA A 314 -24.90 14.13 -15.18
N ILE A 315 -24.28 14.36 -16.34
CA ILE A 315 -22.88 14.81 -16.44
C ILE A 315 -22.91 16.27 -16.88
N ALA A 316 -22.42 17.17 -16.03
CA ALA A 316 -22.11 18.52 -16.44
C ALA A 316 -20.69 18.55 -17.03
N VAL A 317 -20.57 19.05 -18.25
CA VAL A 317 -19.29 19.33 -18.90
C VAL A 317 -18.98 20.80 -18.62
N PRO A 318 -17.73 21.17 -18.25
CA PRO A 318 -17.39 22.56 -17.97
C PRO A 318 -17.67 23.46 -19.17
N ASP A 319 -18.35 24.59 -18.93
CA ASP A 319 -18.38 25.70 -19.88
C ASP A 319 -17.01 26.39 -19.80
N ASN A 320 -16.27 26.37 -20.91
CA ASN A 320 -14.95 27.01 -21.04
C ASN A 320 -14.92 28.46 -20.55
#